data_AF-A0A519JEV0-F1
#
_entry.id   AF-A0A519JEV0-F1
#
_cell.length_a   1.000
_cell.length_b   1.000
_cell.length_c   1.000
_cell.angle_alpha   90.00
_cell.angle_beta   90.00
_cell.angle_gamma   90.00
#
_symmetry.space_group_name_H-M   'P 1'
#
loop_
_entity.id
_entity.type
_entity.pdbx_description
1 polymer ?
#
loop_
_entity_poly.entity_id
_entity_poly.type
_entity_poly.pdbx_seq_one_letter_code
_entity_poly.pdbx_strand_id
1 'polypeptide(L)'
;RLKVQQQSRPETLEAARQIYLEAGIEAEVAPFFRDMAARLSTAHLVIGRAGASTCSELAVAALPSLLIPLKIAMDDHQRFNAASLADAGGAEVMLEDAVTVEAMTAALAGILSNPARLTAMSAGARSAALPDATSDLADMVEASAA
;
A
#
# COMPACT_ATOMS: atom_id res chain seq x y z
N ARG A 1 -4.76 -10.32 -17.04
CA ARG A 1 -5.88 -10.76 -16.17
C ARG A 1 -5.50 -10.42 -14.74
N LEU A 2 -6.42 -9.89 -13.93
CA LEU A 2 -6.13 -9.50 -12.54
C LEU A 2 -6.00 -10.74 -11.66
N LYS A 3 -5.01 -10.69 -10.75
CA LYS A 3 -4.86 -11.62 -9.63
C LYS A 3 -4.85 -10.78 -8.36
N VAL A 4 -5.66 -11.15 -7.37
CA VAL A 4 -5.84 -10.36 -6.16
C VAL A 4 -5.45 -11.18 -4.94
N GLN A 5 -4.76 -10.55 -3.99
CA GLN A 5 -4.54 -11.09 -2.66
C GLN A 5 -5.13 -10.08 -1.68
N GLN A 6 -6.15 -10.49 -0.93
CA GLN A 6 -6.85 -9.61 -0.01
C GLN A 6 -6.78 -10.17 1.41
N GLN A 7 -6.25 -9.35 2.32
CA GLN A 7 -6.45 -9.59 3.74
C GLN A 7 -7.87 -9.16 4.12
N SER A 8 -8.62 -10.03 4.79
CA SER A 8 -9.99 -9.70 5.24
C SER A 8 -10.27 -10.30 6.60
N ARG A 9 -11.10 -9.65 7.41
CA ARG A 9 -11.45 -10.14 8.74
C ARG A 9 -12.26 -11.45 8.63
N PRO A 10 -12.17 -12.37 9.62
CA PRO A 10 -12.88 -13.64 9.59
C PRO A 10 -14.37 -13.52 9.23
N GLU A 11 -15.04 -12.50 9.77
CA GLU A 11 -16.46 -12.22 9.55
C GLU A 11 -16.83 -11.82 8.10
N THR A 12 -15.87 -11.34 7.30
CA THR A 12 -16.10 -10.91 5.91
C THR A 12 -15.37 -11.76 4.86
N LEU A 13 -14.64 -12.81 5.28
CA LEU A 13 -13.85 -13.66 4.38
C LEU A 13 -14.69 -14.25 3.25
N GLU A 14 -15.80 -14.93 3.58
CA GLU A 14 -16.59 -15.62 2.56
C GLU A 14 -17.34 -14.67 1.63
N ALA A 15 -17.82 -13.54 2.16
CA ALA A 15 -18.42 -12.50 1.34
C ALA A 15 -17.41 -11.96 0.31
N ALA A 16 -16.17 -11.68 0.73
CA ALA A 16 -15.12 -11.20 -0.17
C ALA A 16 -14.74 -12.23 -1.25
N ARG A 17 -14.62 -13.52 -0.87
CA ARG A 17 -14.34 -14.59 -1.84
C ARG A 17 -15.44 -14.72 -2.88
N GLN A 18 -16.69 -14.66 -2.44
CA GLN A 18 -17.84 -14.78 -3.32
C GLN A 18 -17.89 -13.62 -4.33
N ILE A 19 -17.59 -12.39 -3.89
CA ILE A 19 -17.51 -11.21 -4.77
C ILE A 19 -16.47 -11.42 -5.89
N TYR A 20 -15.25 -11.90 -5.57
CA TYR A 20 -14.24 -12.15 -6.60
C TYR A 20 -14.61 -13.30 -7.54
N LEU A 21 -15.23 -14.36 -7.01
CA LEU A 21 -15.68 -15.50 -7.79
C LEU A 21 -16.73 -15.09 -8.82
N GLU A 22 -17.75 -14.32 -8.40
CA GLU A 22 -18.80 -13.79 -9.27
C GLU A 22 -18.24 -12.82 -10.32
N ALA A 23 -17.20 -12.07 -9.98
CA ALA A 23 -16.47 -11.21 -10.91
C ALA A 23 -15.51 -11.97 -11.85
N GLY A 24 -15.30 -13.28 -11.66
CA GLY A 24 -14.36 -14.08 -12.45
C GLY A 24 -12.89 -13.72 -12.23
N ILE A 25 -12.56 -13.18 -11.05
CA ILE A 25 -11.21 -12.75 -10.67
C ILE A 25 -10.54 -13.83 -9.83
N GLU A 26 -9.31 -14.21 -10.19
CA GLU A 26 -8.48 -15.10 -9.38
C GLU A 26 -8.06 -14.36 -8.10
N ALA A 27 -8.59 -14.77 -6.95
CA ALA A 27 -8.31 -14.11 -5.68
C ALA A 27 -7.98 -15.09 -4.54
N GLU A 28 -6.95 -14.77 -3.77
CA GLU A 28 -6.67 -15.39 -2.49
C GLU A 28 -7.11 -14.44 -1.38
N VAL A 29 -8.07 -14.88 -0.56
CA VAL A 29 -8.58 -14.10 0.58
C VAL A 29 -8.28 -14.83 1.89
N ALA A 30 -7.56 -14.18 2.79
CA ALA A 30 -7.13 -14.77 4.06
C ALA A 30 -7.17 -13.75 5.22
N PRO A 31 -7.28 -14.19 6.48
CA PRO A 31 -7.22 -13.30 7.64
C PRO A 31 -5.83 -12.70 7.86
N PHE A 32 -4.78 -13.42 7.45
CA PHE A 32 -3.40 -12.99 7.63
C PHE A 32 -2.48 -13.70 6.63
N PHE A 33 -1.45 -13.01 6.17
CA PHE A 33 -0.38 -13.55 5.33
C PHE A 33 0.95 -13.44 6.07
N ARG A 34 1.69 -14.55 6.19
CA ARG A 34 2.98 -14.58 6.90
C ARG A 34 4.18 -14.30 5.98
N ASP A 35 3.96 -14.43 4.68
CA ASP A 35 4.93 -14.34 3.60
C ASP A 35 4.85 -13.01 2.85
N MET A 36 4.59 -11.91 3.57
CA MET A 36 4.36 -10.58 2.98
C MET A 36 5.49 -10.13 2.05
N ALA A 37 6.76 -10.40 2.38
CA ALA A 37 7.88 -10.03 1.52
C ALA A 37 7.80 -10.69 0.12
N ALA A 38 7.41 -11.97 0.05
CA ALA A 38 7.25 -12.68 -1.22
C ALA A 38 6.02 -12.22 -2.01
N ARG A 39 4.97 -11.80 -1.30
CA ARG A 39 3.75 -11.26 -1.92
C ARG A 39 3.99 -9.87 -2.49
N LEU A 40 4.62 -9.00 -1.71
CA LEU A 40 5.00 -7.66 -2.14
C LEU A 40 5.96 -7.72 -3.33
N SER A 41 6.94 -8.64 -3.35
CA SER A 41 7.89 -8.74 -4.48
C SER A 41 7.27 -9.14 -5.83
N THR A 42 6.05 -9.69 -5.81
CA THR A 42 5.32 -10.10 -7.02
C THR A 42 4.10 -9.20 -7.30
N ALA A 43 3.80 -8.27 -6.41
CA ALA A 43 2.70 -7.32 -6.58
C ALA A 43 3.08 -6.21 -7.58
N HIS A 44 2.08 -5.71 -8.30
CA HIS A 44 2.23 -4.54 -9.19
C HIS A 44 1.66 -3.26 -8.57
N LEU A 45 0.74 -3.41 -7.64
CA LEU A 45 0.02 -2.34 -6.98
C LEU A 45 -0.48 -2.85 -5.62
N VAL A 46 -0.39 -2.00 -4.58
CA VAL A 46 -0.99 -2.29 -3.26
C VAL A 46 -2.09 -1.28 -2.96
N ILE A 47 -3.21 -1.76 -2.41
CA ILE A 47 -4.30 -0.93 -1.89
C ILE A 47 -4.36 -1.17 -0.39
N GLY A 48 -4.31 -0.13 0.42
CA GLY A 48 -4.27 -0.33 1.87
C GLY A 48 -4.34 0.94 2.69
N ARG A 49 -4.30 0.76 4.01
CA ARG A 49 -4.18 1.86 4.97
C ARG A 49 -2.76 2.42 4.96
N ALA A 50 -2.60 3.68 5.35
CA ALA A 50 -1.31 4.37 5.37
C ALA A 50 -0.64 4.30 6.75
N GLY A 51 -0.48 3.08 7.29
CA GLY A 51 0.33 2.86 8.48
C GLY A 51 1.81 3.17 8.22
N ALA A 52 2.55 3.59 9.25
CA ALA A 52 3.97 3.95 9.10
C ALA A 52 4.80 2.78 8.52
N SER A 53 4.71 1.59 9.13
CA SER A 53 5.39 0.39 8.64
C SER A 53 4.95 0.03 7.22
N THR A 54 3.66 0.15 6.89
CA THR A 54 3.16 -0.10 5.53
C THR A 54 3.80 0.85 4.53
N CYS A 55 3.85 2.15 4.80
CA CYS A 55 4.45 3.11 3.88
C CYS A 55 5.95 2.84 3.69
N SER A 56 6.67 2.54 4.78
CA SER A 56 8.09 2.17 4.71
C SER A 56 8.35 0.89 3.92
N GLU A 57 7.54 -0.15 4.13
CA GLU A 57 7.64 -1.42 3.40
C GLU A 57 7.40 -1.21 1.90
N LEU A 58 6.38 -0.42 1.53
CA LEU A 58 6.06 -0.12 0.14
C LEU A 58 7.16 0.72 -0.53
N ALA A 59 7.75 1.67 0.19
CA ALA A 59 8.88 2.45 -0.32
C ALA A 59 10.07 1.54 -0.65
N VAL A 60 10.49 0.69 0.31
CA VAL A 60 11.61 -0.23 0.13
C VAL A 60 11.33 -1.27 -0.96
N ALA A 61 10.10 -1.78 -1.04
CA ALA A 61 9.69 -2.70 -2.09
C ALA A 61 9.50 -2.02 -3.46
N ALA A 62 9.58 -0.68 -3.52
CA ALA A 62 9.33 0.13 -4.71
C ALA A 62 7.95 -0.12 -5.33
N LEU A 63 6.94 -0.27 -4.48
CA LEU A 63 5.59 -0.65 -4.91
C LEU A 63 4.70 0.58 -5.09
N PRO A 64 4.13 0.77 -6.30
CA PRO A 64 3.01 1.67 -6.50
C PRO A 64 1.88 1.35 -5.51
N SER A 65 1.22 2.37 -4.98
CA SER A 65 0.11 2.16 -4.06
C SER A 65 -1.06 3.13 -4.21
N LEU A 66 -2.25 2.67 -3.83
CA LEU A 66 -3.42 3.49 -3.56
C LEU A 66 -3.68 3.43 -2.05
N LEU A 67 -3.34 4.52 -1.36
CA LEU A 67 -3.42 4.60 0.08
C LEU A 67 -4.72 5.25 0.52
N ILE A 68 -5.40 4.61 1.47
CA ILE A 68 -6.64 5.06 2.09
C ILE A 68 -6.38 5.31 3.58
N PRO A 69 -5.87 6.51 3.95
CA PRO A 69 -5.59 6.85 5.35
C PRO A 69 -6.81 6.61 6.23
N LEU A 70 -6.60 6.01 7.39
CA LEU A 70 -7.65 5.83 8.38
C LEU A 70 -8.10 7.20 8.92
N LYS A 71 -9.37 7.55 8.72
CA LYS A 71 -9.92 8.86 9.11
C LYS A 71 -9.80 9.15 10.61
N ILE A 72 -9.93 8.11 11.43
CA ILE A 72 -9.91 8.21 12.90
C ILE A 72 -8.53 7.93 13.50
N ALA A 73 -7.47 7.97 12.69
CA ALA A 73 -6.12 7.90 13.22
C ALA A 73 -5.91 9.07 14.20
N MET A 74 -5.29 8.79 15.35
CA MET A 74 -4.84 9.82 16.28
C MET A 74 -4.00 10.85 15.49
N ASP A 75 -4.05 12.13 15.86
CA ASP A 75 -3.36 13.28 15.24
C ASP A 75 -3.23 13.30 13.70
N ASP A 76 -4.14 12.66 12.97
CA ASP A 76 -4.14 12.56 11.51
C ASP A 76 -2.85 11.92 10.90
N HIS A 77 -2.10 11.11 11.67
CA HIS A 77 -0.77 10.66 11.25
C HIS A 77 -0.75 9.85 9.95
N GLN A 78 -1.83 9.10 9.66
CA GLN A 78 -1.87 8.30 8.43
C GLN A 78 -1.92 9.17 7.16
N ARG A 79 -2.44 10.40 7.22
CA ARG A 79 -2.38 11.30 6.07
C ARG A 79 -0.96 11.77 5.80
N PHE A 80 -0.21 12.09 6.85
CA PHE A 80 1.21 12.45 6.72
C PHE A 80 2.05 11.29 6.20
N ASN A 81 1.79 10.06 6.67
CA ASN A 81 2.45 8.87 6.15
C ASN A 81 2.12 8.64 4.66
N ALA A 82 0.86 8.83 4.25
CA ALA A 82 0.48 8.68 2.84
C ALA A 82 1.11 9.78 1.98
N ALA A 83 1.18 11.01 2.49
CA ALA A 83 1.76 12.15 1.81
C ALA A 83 3.23 11.92 1.45
N SER A 84 4.03 11.29 2.32
CA SER A 84 5.45 11.04 2.02
C SER A 84 5.66 10.20 0.75
N LEU A 85 4.82 9.19 0.51
CA LEU A 85 4.85 8.41 -0.72
C LEU A 85 4.18 9.14 -1.89
N ALA A 86 3.10 9.89 -1.63
CA ALA A 86 2.37 10.60 -2.68
C ALA A 86 3.17 11.77 -3.27
N ASP A 87 3.85 12.55 -2.42
CA ASP A 87 4.70 13.67 -2.81
C ASP A 87 5.92 13.19 -3.60
N ALA A 88 6.42 11.98 -3.29
CA ALA A 88 7.44 11.30 -4.08
C ALA A 88 6.90 10.72 -5.41
N GLY A 89 5.59 10.78 -5.64
CA GLY A 89 4.91 10.22 -6.82
C GLY A 89 4.69 8.71 -6.76
N GLY A 90 4.95 8.07 -5.63
CA GLY A 90 4.83 6.62 -5.43
C GLY A 90 3.44 6.11 -5.06
N ALA A 91 2.56 7.00 -4.60
CA ALA A 91 1.21 6.65 -4.19
C ALA A 91 0.16 7.63 -4.71
N GLU A 92 -1.04 7.12 -4.96
CA GLU A 92 -2.26 7.93 -4.95
C GLU A 92 -2.89 7.87 -3.56
N VAL A 93 -3.50 8.98 -3.10
CA VAL A 93 -4.19 9.04 -1.82
C VAL A 93 -5.67 9.24 -2.05
N MET A 94 -6.49 8.35 -1.50
CA MET A 94 -7.95 8.47 -1.49
C MET A 94 -8.42 8.56 -0.06
N LEU A 95 -9.03 9.68 0.33
CA LEU A 95 -9.58 9.83 1.67
C LEU A 95 -10.76 8.87 1.88
N GLU A 96 -10.88 8.32 3.08
CA GLU A 96 -11.88 7.29 3.40
C GLU A 96 -13.33 7.72 3.07
N ASP A 97 -13.68 8.99 3.29
CA ASP A 97 -15.00 9.54 2.94
C ASP A 97 -15.26 9.62 1.42
N ALA A 98 -14.20 9.59 0.61
CA ALA A 98 -14.28 9.66 -0.84
C ALA A 98 -14.23 8.27 -1.50
N VAL A 99 -14.14 7.19 -0.72
CA VAL A 99 -14.11 5.83 -1.24
C VAL A 99 -15.50 5.43 -1.72
N THR A 100 -15.72 5.56 -3.02
CA THR A 100 -16.89 5.00 -3.72
C THR A 100 -16.45 4.01 -4.78
N VAL A 101 -17.38 3.20 -5.29
CA VAL A 101 -17.08 2.24 -6.38
C VAL A 101 -16.58 2.99 -7.61
N GLU A 102 -17.17 4.13 -7.93
CA GLU A 102 -16.82 4.97 -9.08
C GLU A 102 -15.42 5.56 -8.92
N ALA A 103 -15.13 6.15 -7.75
CA ALA A 103 -13.82 6.74 -7.46
C ALA A 103 -12.70 5.69 -7.48
N MET A 104 -12.93 4.54 -6.84
CA MET A 104 -11.99 3.41 -6.84
C MET A 104 -11.76 2.87 -8.24
N THR A 105 -12.83 2.73 -9.03
CA THR A 105 -12.75 2.24 -10.41
C THR A 105 -11.95 3.21 -11.28
N ALA A 106 -12.20 4.51 -11.17
CA ALA A 106 -11.46 5.54 -11.92
C ALA A 106 -9.96 5.53 -11.58
N ALA A 107 -9.62 5.48 -10.29
CA ALA A 107 -8.23 5.41 -9.83
C ALA A 107 -7.52 4.14 -10.35
N LEU A 108 -8.12 2.96 -10.13
CA LEU A 108 -7.55 1.68 -10.55
C LEU A 108 -7.42 1.58 -12.07
N ALA A 109 -8.42 2.03 -12.83
CA ALA A 109 -8.33 2.07 -14.29
C ALA A 109 -7.20 2.98 -14.75
N GLY A 110 -7.07 4.19 -14.16
CA GLY A 110 -6.01 5.13 -14.49
C GLY A 110 -4.60 4.62 -14.18
N ILE A 111 -4.43 3.82 -13.12
CA ILE A 111 -3.14 3.22 -12.77
C ILE A 111 -2.86 1.99 -13.66
N LEU A 112 -3.77 1.03 -13.68
CA LEU A 112 -3.53 -0.30 -14.25
C LEU A 112 -3.55 -0.32 -15.78
N SER A 113 -4.18 0.66 -16.42
CA SER A 113 -4.17 0.80 -17.89
C SER A 113 -2.92 1.50 -18.45
N ASN A 114 -2.05 2.03 -17.58
CA ASN A 114 -0.88 2.79 -17.99
C ASN A 114 0.41 2.21 -17.38
N PRO A 115 1.09 1.29 -18.09
CA PRO A 115 2.34 0.70 -17.61
C PRO A 115 3.44 1.73 -17.31
N ALA A 116 3.55 2.80 -18.11
CA ALA A 116 4.53 3.84 -17.87
C ALA A 116 4.28 4.59 -16.55
N ARG A 117 2.99 4.78 -16.21
CA ARG A 117 2.60 5.35 -14.92
C ARG A 117 2.98 4.44 -13.75
N LEU A 118 2.73 3.13 -13.86
CA LEU A 118 3.17 2.16 -12.85
C LEU A 118 4.69 2.18 -12.65
N THR A 119 5.47 2.27 -13.74
CA THR A 119 6.93 2.41 -13.66
C THR A 119 7.34 3.71 -12.95
N ALA A 120 6.71 4.84 -13.29
CA ALA A 120 6.98 6.12 -12.65
C ALA A 120 6.63 6.09 -11.16
N MET A 121 5.50 5.49 -10.78
CA MET A 121 5.11 5.32 -9.38
C MET A 121 6.09 4.41 -8.63
N SER A 122 6.57 3.33 -9.25
CA SER A 122 7.56 2.45 -8.64
C SER A 122 8.87 3.21 -8.34
N ALA A 123 9.33 4.04 -9.28
CA ALA A 123 10.49 4.91 -9.07
C ALA A 123 10.24 5.93 -7.96
N GLY A 124 9.05 6.54 -7.92
CA GLY A 124 8.64 7.47 -6.87
C GLY A 124 8.65 6.82 -5.48
N ALA A 125 8.04 5.66 -5.33
CA ALA A 125 8.02 4.91 -4.08
C ALA A 125 9.45 4.57 -3.61
N ARG A 126 10.32 4.11 -4.53
CA ARG A 126 11.72 3.82 -4.23
C ARG A 126 12.49 5.05 -3.76
N SER A 127 12.20 6.22 -4.29
CA SER A 127 12.90 7.46 -3.91
C SER A 127 12.63 7.90 -2.46
N ALA A 128 11.53 7.44 -1.87
CA ALA A 128 11.18 7.69 -0.47
C ALA A 128 11.71 6.62 0.50
N ALA A 129 12.44 5.60 0.00
CA ALA A 129 12.92 4.49 0.82
C ALA A 129 14.12 4.89 1.70
N LEU A 130 14.10 4.43 2.95
CA LEU A 130 15.21 4.53 3.90
C LEU A 130 15.64 3.13 4.35
N PRO A 131 16.38 2.37 3.50
CA PRO A 131 16.70 0.97 3.75
C PRO A 131 17.60 0.76 4.99
N ASP A 132 18.43 1.75 5.31
CA ASP A 132 19.42 1.68 6.39
C ASP A 132 18.94 2.36 7.69
N ALA A 133 17.66 2.77 7.76
CA ALA A 133 17.11 3.55 8.87
C ALA A 133 17.34 2.94 10.27
N THR A 134 17.35 1.60 10.36
CA THR A 134 17.66 0.91 11.63
C THR A 134 19.12 1.11 12.05
N SER A 135 20.05 1.01 11.09
CA SER A 135 21.48 1.23 11.35
C SER A 135 21.73 2.69 11.68
N ASP A 136 21.17 3.61 10.89
CA ASP A 136 21.32 5.05 11.11
C ASP A 136 20.82 5.47 12.50
N LEU A 137 19.68 4.91 12.94
CA LEU A 137 19.15 5.16 14.27
C LEU A 137 20.07 4.61 15.37
N ALA A 138 20.63 3.42 15.19
CA ALA A 138 21.56 2.84 16.15
C ALA A 138 22.81 3.72 16.30
N ASP A 139 23.40 4.14 15.19
CA ASP A 139 24.58 5.02 15.15
C ASP A 139 24.30 6.36 15.86
N MET A 140 23.13 6.95 15.64
CA MET A 140 22.71 8.19 16.30
C MET A 140 22.59 8.04 17.83
N VAL A 141 22.04 6.90 18.29
CA VAL A 141 21.89 6.61 19.72
C VAL A 141 23.26 6.41 20.37
N GLU A 142 24.16 5.66 19.73
CA GLU A 142 25.52 5.44 20.21
C GLU A 142 26.31 6.75 20.32
N ALA A 143 26.24 7.61 19.30
CA ALA A 143 26.91 8.90 19.28
C ALA A 143 26.37 9.87 20.36
N SER A 144 25.09 9.77 20.72
CA SER A 144 24.48 10.63 21.76
C SER A 144 24.78 10.15 23.18
N ALA A 145 25.23 8.91 23.35
CA ALA A 145 25.59 8.32 24.64
C ALA A 145 27.07 8.50 25.00
N ALA A 146 27.91 8.96 24.05
CA ALA A 146 29.32 9.27 24.23
C ALA A 146 29.54 10.71 24.74
#